data_AF-A0A349B3S9-F1
#
_entry.id   AF-A0A349B3S9-F1
#
_cell.length_a   1.000
_cell.length_b   1.000
_cell.length_c   1.000
_cell.angle_alpha   90.00
_cell.angle_beta   90.00
_cell.angle_gamma   90.00
#
_symmetry.space_group_name_H-M   'P 1'
#
loop_
_entity.id
_entity.type
_entity.pdbx_description
1 polymer ?
#
loop_
_entity_poly.entity_id
_entity_poly.type
_entity_poly.pdbx_seq_one_letter_code
_entity_poly.pdbx_strand_id
1 'polypeptide(L)'
;GVVVAGPAAMTALIAGWIVTEVGRQPWIVYGVMRVDEAVTDAGWIWWSLTTIVVVYGSMTVFGALVLRAMSRRWREGGEMRVPYGPDTEDDEVGTDVPAGVPGPGSDGS
;
A
#
# COMPACT_ATOMS: atom_id res chain seq x y z
N GLY A 1 -18.12 -6.01 14.13
CA GLY A 1 -17.07 -7.02 14.42
C GLY A 1 -15.81 -6.78 13.61
N VAL A 2 -15.87 -6.97 12.29
CA VAL A 2 -14.68 -7.06 11.42
C VAL A 2 -13.83 -5.78 11.34
N VAL A 3 -14.40 -4.59 11.48
CA VAL A 3 -13.65 -3.30 11.41
C VAL A 3 -12.53 -3.20 12.46
N VAL A 4 -12.70 -3.84 13.62
CA VAL A 4 -11.68 -3.82 14.69
C VAL A 4 -10.56 -4.84 14.43
N ALA A 5 -10.79 -5.85 13.58
CA ALA A 5 -9.83 -6.92 13.33
C ALA A 5 -8.50 -6.39 12.75
N GLY A 6 -8.55 -5.39 11.86
CA GLY A 6 -7.35 -4.77 11.30
C GLY A 6 -6.47 -4.10 12.36
N PRO A 7 -6.99 -3.12 13.12
CA PRO A 7 -6.26 -2.50 14.23
C PRO A 7 -5.79 -3.52 15.28
N ALA A 8 -6.64 -4.48 15.65
CA ALA A 8 -6.29 -5.50 16.64
C ALA A 8 -5.12 -6.40 16.18
N ALA A 9 -5.11 -6.81 14.90
CA ALA A 9 -4.01 -7.59 14.33
C ALA A 9 -2.69 -6.82 14.35
N MET A 10 -2.71 -5.51 14.04
CA MET A 10 -1.52 -4.66 14.12
C MET A 10 -1.01 -4.55 15.56
N THR A 11 -1.89 -4.35 16.54
CA THR A 11 -1.50 -4.30 17.96
C THR A 11 -0.89 -5.62 18.41
N ALA A 12 -1.49 -6.76 18.03
CA ALA A 12 -0.96 -8.08 18.37
C ALA A 12 0.43 -8.31 17.76
N LEU A 13 0.65 -7.87 16.51
CA LEU A 13 1.95 -7.92 15.85
C LEU A 13 3.02 -7.12 16.64
N ILE A 14 2.72 -5.87 16.99
CA ILE A 14 3.64 -5.01 17.75
C ILE A 14 3.91 -5.59 19.14
N ALA A 15 2.89 -6.11 19.82
CA ALA A 15 3.05 -6.76 21.11
C ALA A 15 3.95 -8.01 21.02
N GLY A 16 3.81 -8.81 19.96
CA GLY A 16 4.68 -9.95 19.69
C GLY A 16 6.16 -9.54 19.54
N TRP A 17 6.44 -8.48 18.77
CA TRP A 17 7.79 -7.93 18.66
C TRP A 17 8.34 -7.44 20.00
N ILE A 18 7.53 -6.74 20.79
CA ILE A 18 7.94 -6.26 22.11
C ILE A 18 8.28 -7.44 23.02
N VAL A 19 7.49 -8.52 23.02
CA VAL A 19 7.76 -9.68 23.88
C VAL A 19 9.09 -10.35 23.53
N THR A 20 9.43 -10.43 22.24
CA THR A 20 10.69 -11.07 21.80
C THR A 20 11.92 -10.19 22.02
N GLU A 21 11.77 -8.87 21.87
CA GLU A 21 12.86 -7.91 22.06
C GLU A 21 13.11 -7.60 23.54
N VAL A 22 12.05 -7.36 24.31
CA VAL A 22 12.16 -7.06 25.74
C VAL A 22 12.43 -8.34 26.54
N GLY A 23 12.00 -9.50 26.04
CA GLY A 23 12.22 -10.79 26.71
C GLY A 23 13.69 -11.19 26.89
N ARG A 24 14.62 -10.62 26.10
CA ARG A 24 16.07 -10.85 26.27
C ARG A 24 16.80 -9.81 27.10
N GLN A 25 16.12 -8.72 27.48
CA GLN A 25 16.69 -7.73 28.40
C GLN A 25 17.07 -8.43 29.72
N PRO A 26 18.23 -8.13 30.35
CA PRO A 26 19.13 -7.00 30.09
C PRO A 26 20.32 -7.31 29.16
N TRP A 27 20.32 -8.46 28.47
CA TRP A 27 21.50 -8.92 27.71
C TRP A 27 21.36 -8.62 26.21
N ILE A 28 22.40 -8.03 25.63
CA ILE A 28 22.56 -7.98 24.17
C ILE A 28 23.12 -9.33 23.70
N VAL A 29 24.23 -9.75 24.33
CA VAL A 29 24.86 -11.05 24.14
C VAL A 29 25.01 -11.71 25.51
N TYR A 30 24.35 -12.85 25.70
CA TYR A 30 24.33 -13.55 26.99
C TYR A 30 25.73 -13.84 27.51
N GLY A 31 25.99 -13.43 28.76
CA GLY A 31 27.27 -13.65 29.43
C GLY A 31 28.44 -12.79 28.92
N VAL A 32 28.20 -11.91 27.93
CA VAL A 32 29.26 -11.10 27.30
C VAL A 32 29.00 -9.60 27.43
N MET A 33 27.79 -9.13 27.08
CA MET A 33 27.50 -7.69 27.05
C MET A 33 26.06 -7.38 27.43
N ARG A 34 25.90 -6.42 28.36
CA ARG A 34 24.61 -5.90 28.79
C ARG A 34 24.18 -4.68 28.00
N VAL A 35 22.89 -4.38 28.04
CA VAL A 35 22.29 -3.22 27.36
C VAL A 35 22.79 -1.90 27.95
N ASP A 36 23.00 -1.83 29.27
CA ASP A 36 23.49 -0.62 29.94
C ASP A 36 24.93 -0.25 29.54
N GLU A 37 25.77 -1.27 29.29
CA GLU A 37 27.15 -1.09 28.85
C GLU A 37 27.26 -0.55 27.41
N ALA A 38 26.20 -0.67 26.62
CA ALA A 38 26.16 -0.21 25.23
C ALA A 38 25.63 1.22 25.06
N VAL A 39 25.09 1.84 26.11
CA VAL A 39 24.55 3.21 26.04
C VAL A 39 25.71 4.20 25.96
N THR A 40 25.67 5.07 24.96
CA THR A 40 26.67 6.14 24.77
C THR A 40 26.13 7.48 25.24
N ASP A 41 27.00 8.31 25.82
CA ASP A 41 26.62 9.63 26.35
C ASP A 41 26.61 10.71 25.24
N ALA A 42 25.76 10.47 24.24
CA ALA A 42 25.64 11.33 23.06
C ALA A 42 24.64 12.48 23.34
N GLY A 43 25.15 13.68 23.61
CA GLY A 43 24.30 14.86 23.87
C GLY A 43 23.33 15.24 22.73
N TRP A 44 23.55 14.76 21.52
CA TRP A 44 22.71 15.00 20.33
C TRP A 44 21.65 13.91 20.09
N ILE A 45 21.57 12.88 20.95
CA ILE A 45 20.66 11.74 20.76
C ILE A 45 19.18 12.16 20.72
N TRP A 46 18.82 13.18 21.49
CA TRP A 46 17.45 13.71 21.48
C TRP A 46 17.11 14.34 20.14
N TRP A 47 18.04 15.08 19.53
CA TRP A 47 17.82 15.69 18.22
C TRP A 47 17.70 14.64 17.12
N SER A 48 18.55 13.61 17.11
CA SER A 48 18.45 12.53 16.12
C SER A 48 17.17 11.71 16.30
N LEU A 49 16.80 11.37 17.54
CA LEU A 49 15.56 10.68 17.86
C LEU A 49 14.34 11.49 17.41
N THR A 50 14.27 12.78 17.76
CA THR A 50 13.17 13.66 17.35
C THR A 50 13.08 13.77 15.84
N THR A 51 14.22 13.91 15.14
CA THR A 51 14.24 13.97 13.68
C THR A 51 13.65 12.70 13.07
N ILE A 52 14.07 11.53 13.53
CA ILE A 52 13.57 10.23 13.06
C ILE A 52 12.07 10.09 13.33
N VAL A 53 11.61 10.44 14.54
CA VAL A 53 10.19 10.39 14.90
C VAL A 53 9.36 11.31 14.03
N VAL A 54 9.81 12.54 13.77
CA VAL A 54 9.12 13.50 12.90
C VAL A 54 9.03 12.97 11.46
N VAL A 55 10.13 12.43 10.92
CA VAL A 55 10.15 11.89 9.56
C VAL A 55 9.17 10.73 9.43
N TYR A 56 9.28 9.69 10.27
CA TYR A 56 8.38 8.52 10.18
C TYR A 56 6.93 8.88 10.53
N GLY A 57 6.72 9.77 11.50
CA GLY A 57 5.39 10.29 11.85
C GLY A 57 4.74 11.03 10.69
N SER A 58 5.47 11.93 10.03
CA SER A 58 4.96 12.65 8.86
C SER A 58 4.63 11.69 7.72
N MET A 59 5.49 10.70 7.43
CA MET A 59 5.26 9.70 6.39
C MET A 59 4.01 8.86 6.68
N THR A 60 3.80 8.50 7.95
CA THR A 60 2.59 7.77 8.39
C THR A 60 1.33 8.62 8.18
N VAL A 61 1.38 9.91 8.53
CA VAL A 61 0.25 10.84 8.33
C VAL A 61 -0.06 11.00 6.84
N PHE A 62 0.94 11.27 6.01
CA PHE A 62 0.76 11.38 4.56
C PHE A 62 0.19 10.09 3.96
N GLY A 63 0.73 8.92 4.34
CA GLY A 63 0.20 7.63 3.92
C GLY A 63 -1.27 7.44 4.32
N ALA A 64 -1.63 7.76 5.56
CA ALA A 64 -3.00 7.67 6.04
C ALA A 64 -3.95 8.64 5.31
N LEU A 65 -3.48 9.86 5.00
CA LEU A 65 -4.25 10.84 4.22
C LEU A 65 -4.49 10.36 2.78
N VAL A 66 -3.46 9.81 2.14
CA VAL A 66 -3.58 9.24 0.78
C VAL A 66 -4.54 8.06 0.77
N LEU A 67 -4.41 7.12 1.73
CA LEU A 67 -5.33 6.00 1.88
C LEU A 67 -6.77 6.48 2.13
N ARG A 68 -6.95 7.51 2.96
CA ARG A 68 -8.26 8.12 3.21
C ARG A 68 -8.82 8.80 1.96
N ALA A 69 -8.00 9.51 1.19
CA ALA A 69 -8.41 10.16 -0.05
C ALA A 69 -8.82 9.14 -1.11
N MET A 70 -8.03 8.07 -1.29
CA MET A 70 -8.36 6.96 -2.20
C MET A 70 -9.63 6.23 -1.76
N SER A 71 -9.77 5.95 -0.46
CA SER A 71 -10.98 5.31 0.09
C SER A 71 -12.23 6.17 -0.13
N ARG A 72 -12.12 7.50 0.01
CA ARG A 72 -13.23 8.42 -0.30
C ARG A 72 -13.60 8.38 -1.78
N ARG A 73 -12.61 8.52 -2.68
CA ARG A 73 -12.81 8.44 -4.13
C ARG A 73 -13.48 7.13 -4.56
N TRP A 74 -13.08 6.01 -3.96
CA TRP A 74 -13.68 4.70 -4.24
C TRP A 74 -15.16 4.64 -3.85
N ARG A 75 -15.53 5.26 -2.72
CA ARG A 75 -16.92 5.31 -2.24
C ARG A 75 -17.83 6.23 -3.06
N GLU A 76 -17.25 7.19 -3.76
CA GLU A 76 -17.95 8.15 -4.62
C GLU A 76 -18.26 7.57 -6.03
N GLY A 77 -18.01 6.27 -6.26
CA GLY A 77 -18.35 5.58 -7.51
C GLY A 77 -17.25 5.65 -8.56
N GLY A 78 -15.98 5.64 -8.13
CA GLY A 78 -14.84 5.75 -9.03
C GLY A 78 -14.69 4.58 -9.99
N GLU A 79 -15.43 4.60 -11.10
CA GLU A 79 -15.03 3.93 -12.34
C GLU A 79 -13.68 4.51 -12.74
N MET A 80 -12.64 3.71 -12.50
CA MET A 80 -11.33 4.00 -13.06
C MET A 80 -11.44 3.69 -14.56
N ARG A 81 -11.45 4.72 -15.42
CA ARG A 81 -11.23 4.52 -16.85
C ARG A 81 -9.82 3.96 -17.03
N VAL A 82 -9.73 2.64 -17.15
CA VAL A 82 -8.47 1.94 -17.36
C VAL A 82 -8.14 2.09 -18.84
N PRO A 83 -6.92 2.52 -19.22
CA PRO A 83 -6.52 2.62 -20.63
C PRO A 83 -6.61 1.31 -21.44
N TYR A 84 -6.84 0.17 -20.79
CA TYR A 84 -7.09 -1.15 -21.41
C TYR A 84 -8.38 -1.81 -20.91
N GLY A 85 -9.35 -1.04 -20.43
CA GLY A 85 -10.70 -1.57 -20.26
C GLY A 85 -11.23 -2.07 -21.61
N PRO A 86 -12.14 -3.07 -21.65
CA PRO A 86 -12.79 -3.41 -22.91
C PRO A 86 -13.34 -2.11 -23.49
N ASP A 87 -12.98 -1.80 -24.75
CA ASP A 87 -13.63 -0.72 -25.47
C ASP A 87 -15.12 -1.08 -25.44
N THR A 88 -15.88 -0.41 -24.58
CA THR A 88 -17.33 -0.45 -24.69
C THR A 88 -17.58 0.15 -26.06
N GLU A 89 -17.94 -0.72 -27.01
CA GLU A 89 -18.33 -0.43 -28.38
C GLU A 89 -19.61 0.43 -28.39
N ASP A 90 -19.55 1.58 -27.71
CA ASP A 90 -20.51 2.67 -27.74
C ASP A 90 -20.02 3.79 -28.68
N ASP A 91 -18.96 3.52 -29.46
CA ASP A 91 -18.75 4.21 -30.73
C ASP A 91 -19.69 3.54 -31.72
N GLU A 92 -20.83 4.19 -31.92
CA GLU A 92 -21.69 4.11 -33.09
C GLU A 92 -21.08 3.23 -34.20
N VAL A 93 -21.62 2.03 -34.38
CA VAL A 93 -21.50 1.32 -35.66
C VAL A 93 -22.20 2.21 -36.69
N GLY A 94 -21.44 3.20 -37.17
CA GLY A 94 -21.70 3.92 -38.39
C GLY A 94 -21.87 2.87 -39.46
N THR A 95 -23.07 2.84 -40.00
CA THR A 95 -23.49 2.09 -41.18
C THR A 95 -22.70 2.56 -42.41
N ASP A 96 -21.40 2.27 -42.43
CA ASP A 96 -20.50 2.74 -43.47
C ASP A 96 -19.69 1.55 -44.00
N VAL A 97 -20.36 0.42 -44.25
CA VAL A 97 -19.81 -0.62 -45.12
C VAL A 97 -19.85 -0.05 -46.55
N PRO A 98 -18.71 0.24 -47.21
CA PRO A 98 -18.73 0.66 -48.59
C PRO A 98 -19.33 -0.47 -49.44
N ALA A 99 -20.39 -0.13 -50.20
CA ALA A 99 -21.19 -1.05 -51.02
C ALA A 99 -20.43 -1.60 -52.25
N GLY A 100 -19.23 -2.16 -52.06
CA GLY A 100 -18.33 -2.50 -53.17
C GLY A 100 -17.40 -3.67 -52.95
N VAL A 101 -17.61 -4.54 -51.95
CA VAL A 101 -16.84 -5.79 -51.83
C VAL A 101 -17.53 -6.86 -52.69
N PRO A 102 -16.94 -7.29 -53.83
CA PRO A 102 -17.52 -8.37 -54.63
C PRO A 102 -17.39 -9.68 -53.84
N GLY A 103 -18.50 -10.40 -53.67
CA GLY A 103 -18.49 -11.72 -53.04
C GLY A 103 -17.66 -12.73 -53.86
N PRO A 104 -17.05 -13.74 -53.21
CA PRO A 104 -16.35 -14.79 -53.93
C PRO A 104 -17.32 -15.48 -54.90
N GLY A 105 -16.88 -15.54 -56.17
CA GLY A 105 -17.63 -16.05 -57.29
C GLY A 105 -18.17 -17.45 -57.05
N SER A 106 -19.42 -17.63 -57.47
CA SER A 106 -20.01 -18.91 -57.78
C SER A 106 -19.63 -19.27 -59.21
N ASP A 107 -18.54 -20.00 -59.39
CA ASP A 107 -18.16 -20.63 -60.65
C ASP A 107 -18.11 -22.15 -60.43
N GLY A 108 -19.12 -22.81 -61.00
CA GLY A 108 -19.35 -24.24 -60.88
C GLY A 108 -18.64 -25.06 -61.94
N SER A 109 -18.43 -26.32 -61.58
CA SER A 109 -18.50 -27.52 -62.42
C SER A 109 -18.56 -28.74 -61.52
#